data_AF-A0A208ZSD1-F1
#
_entry.id   AF-A0A208ZSD1-F1
#
_cell.length_a   1.000
_cell.length_b   1.000
_cell.length_c   1.000
_cell.angle_alpha   90.00
_cell.angle_beta   90.00
_cell.angle_gamma   90.00
#
_symmetry.space_group_name_H-M   'P 1'
#
loop_
_entity.id
_entity.type
_entity.pdbx_description
1 polymer ?
#
loop_
_entity_poly.entity_id
_entity_poly.type
_entity_poly.pdbx_seq_one_letter_code
_entity_poly.pdbx_strand_id
1 'polypeptide(L)'
;MTMRKLFLPLVFVLAGCGDNADPADTSIPAKEHSVFSIETDNSVVNRELPFIRQQLPGLDKYAGSFEKLEVSEDSVRTVTTVQFHIKEENNIPVDYIASGHNCFLFISNNVHEVKISKSACQAVLFDKNDVPGGDLIVKLDKENVPMTDDGKAPREGCLKVFSPKPDSDSWTCPRLN
;
A
#
# COMPACT_ATOMS: atom_id res chain seq x y z
N MET A 1 -39.10 -12.76 68.67
CA MET A 1 -38.25 -13.86 69.19
C MET A 1 -37.14 -14.10 68.17
N THR A 2 -35.83 -14.06 68.42
CA THR A 2 -35.01 -13.80 69.61
C THR A 2 -33.59 -13.52 69.08
N MET A 3 -32.86 -12.59 69.73
CA MET A 3 -31.46 -12.23 69.48
C MET A 3 -30.49 -13.43 69.42
N ARG A 4 -29.39 -13.29 68.67
CA ARG A 4 -28.04 -13.36 69.26
C ARG A 4 -26.95 -12.78 68.34
N LYS A 5 -26.25 -11.77 68.86
CA LYS A 5 -24.93 -11.32 68.41
C LYS A 5 -23.90 -12.38 68.79
N LEU A 6 -22.88 -12.60 67.94
CA LEU A 6 -21.54 -13.01 68.38
C LEU A 6 -20.49 -12.50 67.39
N PHE A 7 -19.39 -11.97 67.93
CA PHE A 7 -18.21 -11.42 67.23
C PHE A 7 -17.18 -12.52 66.88
N LEU A 8 -16.51 -12.36 65.72
CA LEU A 8 -15.14 -12.74 65.25
C LEU A 8 -14.40 -13.99 65.83
N PRO A 9 -13.62 -14.76 65.01
CA PRO A 9 -12.44 -14.21 64.34
C PRO A 9 -12.13 -14.69 62.89
N LEU A 10 -11.20 -13.93 62.31
CA LEU A 10 -10.51 -14.05 61.04
C LEU A 10 -9.75 -15.39 60.92
N VAL A 11 -9.91 -16.11 59.80
CA VAL A 11 -8.90 -17.03 59.28
C VAL A 11 -8.75 -16.79 57.78
N PHE A 12 -7.63 -16.20 57.41
CA PHE A 12 -7.12 -16.17 56.03
C PHE A 12 -6.66 -17.60 55.68
N VAL A 13 -7.25 -18.20 54.65
CA VAL A 13 -6.60 -19.26 53.88
C VAL A 13 -6.64 -18.83 52.42
N LEU A 14 -5.53 -18.26 51.96
CA LEU A 14 -5.22 -18.07 50.56
C LEU A 14 -4.96 -19.44 49.94
N ALA A 15 -5.95 -19.97 49.24
CA ALA A 15 -5.77 -21.02 48.24
C ALA A 15 -6.81 -20.81 47.13
N GLY A 16 -6.68 -19.69 46.42
CA GLY A 16 -7.35 -19.50 45.14
C GLY A 16 -6.46 -20.09 44.04
N CYS A 17 -6.94 -21.13 43.38
CA CYS A 17 -6.49 -21.50 42.03
C CYS A 17 -6.79 -20.30 41.11
N GLY A 18 -5.80 -19.44 40.94
CA GLY A 18 -5.77 -18.47 39.86
C GLY A 18 -5.37 -19.21 38.60
N ASP A 19 -6.37 -19.62 37.83
CA ASP A 19 -6.23 -19.99 36.43
C ASP A 19 -5.60 -18.77 35.73
N ASN A 20 -4.31 -18.85 35.44
CA ASN A 20 -3.61 -17.81 34.68
C ASN A 20 -4.05 -17.97 33.23
N ALA A 21 -5.22 -17.44 32.91
CA ALA A 21 -5.50 -17.02 31.56
C ALA A 21 -4.47 -15.93 31.23
N ASP A 22 -3.44 -16.31 30.47
CA ASP A 22 -2.61 -15.34 29.77
C ASP A 22 -3.54 -14.34 29.08
N PRO A 23 -3.30 -13.03 29.22
CA PRO A 23 -4.06 -12.07 28.45
C PRO A 23 -3.82 -12.43 26.98
N ALA A 24 -4.89 -12.82 26.30
CA ALA A 24 -4.90 -13.08 24.88
C ALA A 24 -4.12 -11.93 24.22
N ASP A 25 -2.95 -12.27 23.72
CA ASP A 25 -2.08 -11.38 22.98
C ASP A 25 -2.90 -10.95 21.77
N THR A 26 -3.61 -9.84 21.95
CA THR A 26 -4.40 -9.22 20.90
C THR A 26 -3.43 -8.40 20.08
N SER A 27 -2.36 -9.06 19.62
CA SER A 27 -1.62 -8.60 18.47
C SER A 27 -2.61 -8.70 17.31
N ILE A 28 -3.35 -7.61 17.09
CA ILE A 28 -3.98 -7.34 15.80
C ILE A 28 -2.88 -7.67 14.79
N PRO A 29 -3.05 -8.68 13.91
CA PRO A 29 -2.01 -9.00 12.96
C PRO A 29 -1.73 -7.71 12.20
N ALA A 30 -0.48 -7.24 12.28
CA ALA A 30 -0.03 -6.05 11.59
C ALA A 30 -0.44 -6.27 10.14
N LYS A 31 -1.48 -5.55 9.70
CA LYS A 31 -2.10 -5.73 8.39
C LYS A 31 -0.96 -5.54 7.38
N GLU A 32 -0.48 -6.66 6.85
CA GLU A 32 0.67 -6.70 5.96
C GLU A 32 0.35 -5.74 4.81
N HIS A 33 1.21 -4.75 4.61
CA HIS A 33 0.96 -3.70 3.63
C HIS A 33 1.05 -4.33 2.24
N SER A 34 -0.08 -4.37 1.51
CA SER A 34 -0.10 -4.96 0.18
C SER A 34 0.71 -4.08 -0.77
N VAL A 35 1.72 -4.67 -1.38
CA VAL A 35 2.50 -4.04 -2.45
C VAL A 35 1.71 -4.14 -3.75
N PHE A 36 1.70 -3.09 -4.57
CA PHE A 36 1.15 -3.20 -5.92
C PHE A 36 2.04 -4.13 -6.76
N SER A 37 1.46 -5.22 -7.23
CA SER A 37 2.12 -6.20 -8.09
C SER A 37 1.18 -6.67 -9.18
N ILE A 38 1.78 -7.05 -10.32
CA ILE A 38 1.08 -7.64 -11.46
C ILE A 38 1.90 -8.85 -11.90
N GLU A 39 1.26 -10.01 -12.00
CA GLU A 39 1.89 -11.20 -12.56
C GLU A 39 1.91 -11.09 -14.09
N THR A 40 3.09 -10.93 -14.68
CA THR A 40 3.27 -10.83 -16.13
C THR A 40 4.70 -11.21 -16.54
N ASP A 41 4.84 -11.75 -17.73
CA ASP A 41 6.12 -11.96 -18.42
C ASP A 41 6.54 -10.76 -19.29
N ASN A 42 5.69 -9.73 -19.40
CA ASN A 42 6.00 -8.55 -20.19
C ASN A 42 7.21 -7.80 -19.61
N SER A 43 8.28 -7.75 -20.41
CA SER A 43 9.55 -7.16 -20.01
C SER A 43 9.49 -5.65 -19.73
N VAL A 44 8.59 -4.90 -20.37
CA VAL A 44 8.42 -3.46 -20.13
C VAL A 44 7.81 -3.22 -18.76
N VAL A 45 6.76 -3.95 -18.39
CA VAL A 45 6.16 -3.86 -17.04
C VAL A 45 7.18 -4.23 -15.98
N ASN A 46 7.86 -5.38 -16.13
CA ASN A 46 8.85 -5.85 -15.16
C ASN A 46 10.02 -4.87 -14.96
N ARG A 47 10.39 -4.14 -16.02
CA ARG A 47 11.46 -3.14 -16.00
C ARG A 47 11.02 -1.81 -15.38
N GLU A 48 9.84 -1.30 -15.75
CA GLU A 48 9.42 0.07 -15.39
C GLU A 48 8.59 0.14 -14.11
N LEU A 49 7.80 -0.91 -13.79
CA LEU A 49 6.88 -0.90 -12.65
C LEU A 49 7.55 -0.52 -11.30
N PRO A 50 8.77 -0.97 -10.99
CA PRO A 50 9.50 -0.50 -9.81
C PRO A 50 9.59 1.03 -9.70
N PHE A 51 9.98 1.70 -10.79
CA PHE A 51 10.16 3.15 -10.84
C PHE A 51 8.83 3.89 -10.84
N ILE A 52 7.83 3.34 -11.54
CA ILE A 52 6.46 3.87 -11.52
C ILE A 52 5.95 3.88 -10.07
N ARG A 53 6.14 2.81 -9.31
CA ARG A 53 5.73 2.73 -7.90
C ARG A 53 6.47 3.72 -6.99
N GLN A 54 7.74 4.03 -7.28
CA GLN A 54 8.48 5.06 -6.52
C GLN A 54 7.93 6.47 -6.73
N GLN A 55 7.38 6.77 -7.91
CA GLN A 55 6.89 8.12 -8.26
C GLN A 55 5.38 8.28 -8.12
N LEU A 56 4.65 7.16 -8.10
CA LEU A 56 3.20 7.08 -7.93
C LEU A 56 2.89 6.32 -6.64
N PRO A 57 3.08 6.95 -5.46
CA PRO A 57 2.98 6.28 -4.16
C PRO A 57 1.60 5.68 -3.90
N GLY A 58 0.57 6.22 -4.56
CA GLY A 58 -0.79 5.71 -4.50
C GLY A 58 -0.95 4.26 -4.96
N LEU A 59 -0.05 3.77 -5.82
CA LEU A 59 -0.07 2.38 -6.26
C LEU A 59 0.04 1.43 -5.06
N ASP A 60 1.05 1.61 -4.22
CA ASP A 60 1.24 0.77 -3.04
C ASP A 60 0.22 1.10 -1.95
N LYS A 61 -0.02 2.41 -1.72
CA LYS A 61 -0.93 2.90 -0.68
C LYS A 61 -2.33 2.28 -0.79
N TYR A 62 -2.81 2.12 -2.02
CA TYR A 62 -4.17 1.67 -2.34
C TYR A 62 -4.20 0.34 -3.07
N ALA A 63 -3.11 -0.44 -3.07
CA ALA A 63 -3.03 -1.70 -3.82
C ALA A 63 -4.19 -2.67 -3.53
N GLY A 64 -4.60 -2.81 -2.27
CA GLY A 64 -5.75 -3.65 -1.88
C GLY A 64 -7.11 -3.19 -2.41
N SER A 65 -7.21 -1.95 -2.92
CA SER A 65 -8.41 -1.35 -3.51
C SER A 65 -8.50 -1.53 -5.03
N PHE A 66 -7.49 -2.14 -5.65
CA PHE A 66 -7.49 -2.44 -7.08
C PHE A 66 -7.89 -3.88 -7.35
N GLU A 67 -8.50 -4.12 -8.50
CA GLU A 67 -8.86 -5.44 -9.00
C GLU A 67 -8.82 -5.47 -10.54
N LYS A 68 -9.03 -6.65 -11.14
CA LYS A 68 -9.06 -6.84 -12.61
C LYS A 68 -7.80 -6.25 -13.27
N LEU A 69 -6.63 -6.61 -12.73
CA LEU A 69 -5.35 -6.16 -13.25
C LEU A 69 -5.05 -6.89 -14.55
N GLU A 70 -4.82 -6.14 -15.62
CA GLU A 70 -4.59 -6.68 -16.96
C GLU A 70 -3.41 -5.95 -17.62
N VAL A 71 -2.60 -6.71 -18.36
CA VAL A 71 -1.52 -6.18 -19.19
C VAL A 71 -1.90 -6.41 -20.64
N SER A 72 -1.83 -5.36 -21.45
CA SER A 72 -2.05 -5.44 -22.89
C SER A 72 -0.99 -4.66 -23.64
N GLU A 73 -0.68 -5.09 -24.85
CA GLU A 73 0.29 -4.42 -25.72
C GLU A 73 -0.43 -3.77 -26.89
N ASP A 74 -0.07 -2.52 -27.19
CA ASP A 74 -0.48 -1.85 -28.42
C ASP A 74 0.69 -1.86 -29.40
N SER A 75 0.61 -2.75 -30.39
CA SER A 75 1.64 -2.93 -31.42
C SER A 75 1.78 -1.73 -32.35
N VAL A 76 0.79 -0.83 -32.41
CA VAL A 76 0.80 0.37 -33.26
C VAL A 76 1.39 1.55 -32.52
N ARG A 77 1.03 1.74 -31.25
CA ARG A 77 1.44 2.91 -30.45
C ARG A 77 2.74 2.71 -29.68
N THR A 78 3.35 1.52 -29.73
CA THR A 78 4.58 1.16 -28.98
C THR A 78 4.46 1.44 -27.49
N VAL A 79 3.30 1.11 -26.92
CA VAL A 79 3.03 1.23 -25.49
C VAL A 79 2.53 -0.10 -24.94
N THR A 80 2.93 -0.41 -23.71
CA THR A 80 2.34 -1.46 -22.90
C THR A 80 1.39 -0.82 -21.91
N THR A 81 0.14 -1.27 -21.90
CA THR A 81 -0.91 -0.75 -21.04
C THR A 81 -1.11 -1.69 -19.86
N VAL A 82 -1.00 -1.13 -18.66
CA VAL A 82 -1.49 -1.75 -17.43
C VAL A 82 -2.85 -1.15 -17.11
N GLN A 83 -3.87 -1.99 -17.05
CA GLN A 83 -5.23 -1.63 -16.67
C GLN A 83 -5.53 -2.20 -15.29
N PHE A 84 -6.27 -1.44 -14.48
CA PHE A 84 -6.88 -1.95 -13.25
C PHE A 84 -8.18 -1.20 -12.95
N HIS A 85 -9.08 -1.85 -12.23
CA HIS A 85 -10.34 -1.29 -11.76
C HIS A 85 -10.24 -0.92 -10.28
N ILE A 86 -10.75 0.26 -9.92
CA ILE A 86 -10.88 0.68 -8.53
C ILE A 86 -12.21 0.17 -7.99
N LYS A 87 -12.18 -0.64 -6.93
CA LYS A 87 -13.37 -1.18 -6.28
C LYS A 87 -14.32 -0.06 -5.84
N GLU A 88 -15.61 -0.34 -5.83
CA GLU A 88 -16.60 0.61 -5.26
C GLU A 88 -16.36 0.83 -3.77
N GLU A 89 -16.18 -0.26 -3.03
CA GLU A 89 -15.78 -0.23 -1.63
C GLU A 89 -14.25 -0.26 -1.53
N ASN A 90 -13.67 0.84 -1.08
CA ASN A 90 -12.22 1.04 -1.02
C ASN A 90 -11.82 1.95 0.16
N ASN A 91 -10.52 2.10 0.37
CA ASN A 91 -9.94 3.00 1.38
C ASN A 91 -9.33 4.28 0.78
N ILE A 92 -9.72 4.64 -0.44
CA ILE A 92 -9.24 5.83 -1.16
C ILE A 92 -10.03 7.06 -0.66
N PRO A 93 -9.38 8.22 -0.50
CA PRO A 93 -10.08 9.47 -0.17
C PRO A 93 -11.25 9.76 -1.13
N VAL A 94 -12.41 10.08 -0.56
CA VAL A 94 -13.68 10.27 -1.32
C VAL A 94 -13.58 11.45 -2.30
N ASP A 95 -12.80 12.47 -1.96
CA ASP A 95 -12.54 13.64 -2.78
C ASP A 95 -11.71 13.36 -4.04
N TYR A 96 -11.07 12.18 -4.14
CA TYR A 96 -10.40 11.74 -5.37
C TYR A 96 -11.41 11.29 -6.44
N ILE A 97 -12.68 11.03 -6.05
CA ILE A 97 -13.79 10.63 -6.93
C ILE A 97 -13.38 9.45 -7.83
N ALA A 98 -12.75 8.43 -7.24
CA ALA A 98 -12.09 7.37 -8.00
C ALA A 98 -12.77 5.99 -7.90
N SER A 99 -13.68 5.80 -6.96
CA SER A 99 -14.47 4.56 -6.81
C SER A 99 -15.15 4.17 -8.12
N GLY A 100 -15.03 2.91 -8.52
CA GLY A 100 -15.65 2.38 -9.75
C GLY A 100 -14.94 2.77 -11.06
N HIS A 101 -13.88 3.58 -11.04
CA HIS A 101 -13.17 3.95 -12.25
C HIS A 101 -12.21 2.86 -12.75
N ASN A 102 -12.17 2.69 -14.07
CA ASN A 102 -11.07 1.99 -14.75
C ASN A 102 -9.91 2.96 -14.99
N CYS A 103 -8.72 2.56 -14.52
CA CYS A 103 -7.48 3.30 -14.65
C CYS A 103 -6.51 2.59 -15.57
N PHE A 104 -5.71 3.39 -16.27
CA PHE A 104 -4.79 2.94 -17.31
C PHE A 104 -3.44 3.62 -17.11
N LEU A 105 -2.39 2.83 -17.04
CA LEU A 105 -1.01 3.27 -17.13
C LEU A 105 -0.49 2.87 -18.50
N PHE A 106 -0.26 3.86 -19.37
CA PHE A 106 0.36 3.62 -20.67
C PHE A 106 1.86 3.79 -20.52
N ILE A 107 2.56 2.67 -20.37
CA ILE A 107 4.00 2.63 -20.20
C ILE A 107 4.62 2.67 -21.60
N SER A 108 5.51 3.63 -21.83
CA SER A 108 6.22 3.71 -23.10
C SER A 108 7.23 2.56 -23.24
N ASN A 109 7.26 1.92 -24.41
CA ASN A 109 8.21 0.83 -24.64
C ASN A 109 9.63 1.35 -24.90
N ASN A 110 9.73 2.61 -25.35
CA ASN A 110 10.96 3.20 -25.89
C ASN A 110 11.60 4.26 -24.98
N VAL A 111 10.81 4.91 -24.14
CA VAL A 111 11.29 5.95 -23.22
C VAL A 111 10.83 5.65 -21.80
N HIS A 112 11.59 6.12 -20.81
CA HIS A 112 11.27 5.94 -19.39
C HIS A 112 10.17 6.93 -18.98
N GLU A 113 8.94 6.65 -19.39
CA GLU A 113 7.78 7.45 -19.03
C GLU A 113 6.51 6.61 -18.95
N VAL A 114 5.57 7.07 -18.14
CA VAL A 114 4.23 6.52 -18.05
C VAL A 114 3.21 7.63 -18.23
N LYS A 115 2.18 7.37 -19.04
CA LYS A 115 1.05 8.27 -19.20
C LYS A 115 -0.14 7.76 -18.40
N ILE A 116 -0.79 8.68 -17.69
CA ILE A 116 -1.97 8.44 -16.85
C ILE A 116 -3.10 9.30 -17.38
N SER A 117 -4.21 8.66 -17.76
CA SER A 117 -5.43 9.36 -18.14
C SER A 117 -6.38 9.51 -16.94
N LYS A 118 -7.28 10.49 -17.03
CA LYS A 118 -8.33 10.82 -16.05
C LYS A 118 -7.80 11.38 -14.73
N SER A 119 -8.40 12.48 -14.28
CA SER A 119 -8.06 13.14 -13.01
C SER A 119 -8.22 12.21 -11.82
N ALA A 120 -9.29 11.40 -11.75
CA ALA A 120 -9.51 10.47 -10.65
C ALA A 120 -8.36 9.46 -10.48
N CYS A 121 -7.87 8.88 -11.59
CA CYS A 121 -6.74 7.95 -11.55
C CYS A 121 -5.44 8.67 -11.19
N GLN A 122 -5.20 9.88 -11.71
CA GLN A 122 -4.06 10.69 -11.31
C GLN A 122 -4.09 10.99 -9.81
N ALA A 123 -5.24 11.38 -9.27
CA ALA A 123 -5.39 11.73 -7.85
C ALA A 123 -5.06 10.54 -6.94
N VAL A 124 -5.55 9.36 -7.29
CA VAL A 124 -5.21 8.10 -6.60
C VAL A 124 -3.72 7.82 -6.68
N LEU A 125 -3.16 7.81 -7.89
CA LEU A 125 -1.78 7.39 -8.14
C LEU A 125 -0.75 8.33 -7.50
N PHE A 126 -1.01 9.63 -7.50
CA PHE A 126 -0.17 10.63 -6.82
C PHE A 126 -0.50 10.84 -5.36
N ASP A 127 -1.60 10.26 -4.87
CA ASP A 127 -2.13 10.51 -3.54
C ASP A 127 -2.32 12.00 -3.23
N LYS A 128 -2.98 12.73 -4.14
CA LYS A 128 -3.32 14.15 -3.97
C LYS A 128 -4.50 14.58 -4.84
N ASN A 129 -5.24 15.59 -4.39
CA ASN A 129 -6.34 16.18 -5.17
C ASN A 129 -5.89 17.13 -6.30
N ASP A 130 -4.76 17.80 -6.11
CA ASP A 130 -4.27 18.80 -7.07
C ASP A 130 -3.52 18.11 -8.22
N VAL A 131 -4.31 17.69 -9.21
CA VAL A 131 -3.85 17.02 -10.42
C VAL A 131 -4.37 17.75 -11.67
N PRO A 132 -3.57 17.80 -12.76
CA PRO A 132 -3.92 18.57 -13.94
C PRO A 132 -5.12 18.01 -14.72
N GLY A 133 -5.47 16.74 -14.54
CA GLY A 133 -6.47 16.06 -15.34
C GLY A 133 -5.96 15.73 -16.75
N GLY A 134 -6.87 15.36 -17.66
CA GLY A 134 -6.51 14.97 -19.02
C GLY A 134 -5.54 13.79 -19.08
N ASP A 135 -4.62 13.84 -20.05
CA ASP A 135 -3.48 12.94 -20.17
C ASP A 135 -2.25 13.58 -19.51
N LEU A 136 -1.72 12.93 -18.48
CA LEU A 136 -0.52 13.36 -17.77
C LEU A 136 0.62 12.38 -18.05
N ILE A 137 1.77 12.90 -18.49
CA ILE A 137 2.99 12.11 -18.71
C ILE A 137 3.95 12.33 -17.54
N VAL A 138 4.40 11.24 -16.95
CA VAL A 138 5.38 11.21 -15.87
C VAL A 138 6.67 10.62 -16.42
N LYS A 139 7.74 11.42 -16.42
CA LYS A 139 9.08 10.93 -16.75
C LYS A 139 9.63 10.16 -15.57
N LEU A 140 9.92 8.88 -15.79
CA LEU A 140 10.43 7.97 -14.79
C LEU A 140 11.92 8.21 -14.59
N ASP A 141 12.22 9.00 -13.57
CA ASP A 141 13.56 9.14 -13.02
C ASP A 141 14.11 7.83 -12.43
N LYS A 142 15.22 7.34 -13.00
CA LYS A 142 15.94 6.17 -12.51
C LYS A 142 17.01 6.51 -11.47
N GLU A 143 17.41 7.76 -11.39
CA GLU A 143 18.55 8.24 -10.61
C GLU A 143 18.08 8.83 -9.27
N ASN A 144 16.86 9.37 -9.22
CA ASN A 144 16.26 9.96 -8.02
C ASN A 144 15.19 9.06 -7.42
N VAL A 145 15.64 8.05 -6.67
CA VAL A 145 14.80 7.27 -5.75
C VAL A 145 14.66 8.01 -4.41
N PRO A 146 13.56 7.82 -3.66
CA PRO A 146 13.39 8.41 -2.33
C PRO A 146 14.60 8.12 -1.43
N MET A 147 14.99 9.08 -0.58
CA MET A 147 16.04 8.85 0.42
C MET A 147 15.51 7.95 1.56
N THR A 148 16.39 7.20 2.20
CA THR A 148 16.10 6.47 3.44
C THR A 148 15.89 7.46 4.60
N ASP A 149 15.31 6.98 5.71
CA ASP A 149 14.98 7.84 6.87
C ASP A 149 16.21 8.51 7.51
N ASP A 150 17.41 7.95 7.31
CA ASP A 150 18.69 8.54 7.71
C ASP A 150 19.28 9.53 6.68
N GLY A 151 18.49 9.92 5.66
CA GLY A 151 18.85 10.90 4.65
C GLY A 151 19.88 10.42 3.63
N LYS A 152 20.10 9.12 3.51
CA LYS A 152 21.03 8.53 2.55
C LYS A 152 20.31 8.04 1.29
N ALA A 153 21.08 7.91 0.20
CA ALA A 153 20.60 7.18 -0.95
C ALA A 153 20.34 5.72 -0.56
N PRO A 154 19.21 5.12 -0.97
CA PRO A 154 18.94 3.73 -0.70
C PRO A 154 19.99 2.86 -1.40
N ARG A 155 20.23 1.67 -0.85
CA ARG A 155 21.12 0.70 -1.50
C ARG A 155 20.56 0.35 -2.89
N GLU A 156 21.45 0.00 -3.81
CA GLU A 156 21.06 -0.43 -5.15
C GLU A 156 20.00 -1.54 -5.10
N GLY A 157 18.91 -1.34 -5.85
CA GLY A 157 17.77 -2.25 -5.91
C GLY A 157 16.78 -2.16 -4.73
N CYS A 158 17.05 -1.35 -3.70
CA CYS A 158 16.06 -1.09 -2.65
C CYS A 158 14.95 -0.16 -3.16
N LEU A 159 13.70 -0.54 -2.89
CA LEU A 159 12.52 0.22 -3.26
C LEU A 159 11.71 0.55 -2.01
N LYS A 160 11.23 1.80 -1.94
CA LYS A 160 10.29 2.21 -0.90
C LYS A 160 8.92 1.62 -1.19
N VAL A 161 8.24 1.13 -0.16
CA VAL A 161 6.85 0.67 -0.21
C VAL A 161 6.01 1.65 0.59
N PHE A 162 5.05 2.28 -0.06
CA PHE A 162 4.22 3.33 0.56
C PHE A 162 3.00 2.74 1.27
N SER A 163 2.69 3.29 2.44
CA SER A 163 1.61 2.81 3.29
C SER A 163 0.43 3.79 3.35
N PRO A 164 -0.82 3.29 3.48
CA PRO A 164 -1.97 4.15 3.77
C PRO A 164 -1.94 4.77 5.17
N LYS A 165 -1.14 4.24 6.11
CA LYS A 165 -1.01 4.77 7.46
C LYS A 165 0.19 5.73 7.52
N PRO A 166 0.08 6.86 8.23
CA PRO A 166 1.20 7.78 8.41
C PRO A 166 2.41 7.08 9.06
N ASP A 167 3.61 7.48 8.66
CA ASP A 167 4.90 7.05 9.22
C ASP A 167 5.13 5.52 9.24
N SER A 168 4.55 4.80 8.29
CA SER A 168 4.64 3.33 8.20
C SER A 168 5.07 2.83 6.82
N ASP A 169 5.70 3.70 6.05
CA ASP A 169 6.40 3.29 4.84
C ASP A 169 7.53 2.32 5.21
N SER A 170 7.89 1.45 4.28
CA SER A 170 8.94 0.46 4.49
C SER A 170 9.86 0.34 3.28
N TRP A 171 10.94 -0.42 3.42
CA TRP A 171 11.92 -0.65 2.37
C TRP A 171 11.98 -2.13 2.02
N THR A 172 11.88 -2.45 0.73
CA THR A 172 12.15 -3.79 0.22
C THR A 172 13.49 -3.78 -0.50
N CYS A 173 14.43 -4.60 -0.02
CA CYS A 173 15.80 -4.64 -0.53
C CYS A 173 16.19 -6.06 -0.96
N PRO A 174 17.00 -6.23 -2.02
CA PRO A 174 17.62 -7.50 -2.34
C PRO A 174 18.45 -8.00 -1.16
N ARG A 175 18.33 -9.29 -0.84
CA ARG A 175 19.23 -9.94 0.13
C ARG A 175 20.64 -9.92 -0.44
N LEU A 176 21.61 -9.51 0.38
CA LEU A 176 23.03 -9.65 0.03
C LEU A 176 23.35 -11.13 0.05
N ASN A 177 23.85 -11.66 -1.07
CA ASN A 177 24.45 -12.99 -1.12
C ASN A 177 25.83 -12.97 -0.46
#